data_AF-B5JE30-F1
#
_entry.id   AF-B5JE30-F1
#
_cell.length_a   1.000
_cell.length_b   1.000
_cell.length_c   1.000
_cell.angle_alpha   90.00
_cell.angle_beta   90.00
_cell.angle_gamma   90.00
#
_symmetry.space_group_name_H-M   'P 1'
#
loop_
_entity.id
_entity.type
_entity.pdbx_description
1 polymer ?
#
loop_
_entity_poly.entity_id
_entity_poly.type
_entity_poly.pdbx_seq_one_letter_code
_entity_poly.pdbx_strand_id
1 'polypeptide(L)'
;MSTESNRDYPSTFIADCEKLLKLCDQIIENRLGLTIGSRRMNGFRELMKEDKNEEWMIFIGIDSETDHLPIGDEKNHWNKEILKKKEKELEEIEDHYRPYALESLVSIKTKYTKLVEQSACHNADKSAS
;
A
#
# COMPACT_ATOMS: atom_id res chain seq x y z
N MET A 1 -32.24 -6.04 3.50
CA MET A 1 -30.95 -5.51 3.98
C MET A 1 -30.12 -6.72 4.39
N SER A 2 -29.32 -7.23 3.46
CA SER A 2 -28.52 -8.42 3.70
C SER A 2 -27.32 -8.04 4.58
N THR A 3 -27.31 -8.52 5.81
CA THR A 3 -26.17 -8.49 6.71
C THR A 3 -25.00 -9.20 6.03
N GLU A 4 -23.92 -8.48 5.70
CA GLU A 4 -22.65 -9.05 5.22
C GLU A 4 -21.89 -9.79 6.34
N SER A 5 -22.59 -10.63 7.12
CA SER A 5 -22.00 -11.44 8.18
C SER A 5 -21.81 -12.88 7.67
N ASN A 6 -20.76 -13.09 6.88
CA ASN A 6 -20.04 -14.37 6.71
C ASN A 6 -19.11 -14.29 5.49
N ARG A 7 -17.88 -13.83 5.68
CA ARG A 7 -16.81 -14.16 4.73
C ARG A 7 -15.70 -14.84 5.53
N ASP A 8 -15.64 -16.16 5.42
CA ASP A 8 -14.51 -16.94 5.91
C ASP A 8 -13.37 -16.76 4.91
N TYR A 9 -12.41 -15.90 5.26
CA TYR A 9 -11.25 -15.64 4.41
C TYR A 9 -10.19 -16.71 4.66
N PRO A 10 -9.54 -17.25 3.61
CA PRO A 10 -8.46 -18.19 3.80
C PRO A 10 -7.33 -17.55 4.61
N SER A 11 -6.64 -18.34 5.44
CA SER A 11 -5.55 -17.84 6.31
C SER A 11 -4.43 -17.14 5.54
N THR A 12 -4.18 -17.55 4.29
CA THR A 12 -3.23 -16.87 3.39
C THR A 12 -3.64 -15.43 3.08
N PHE A 13 -4.94 -15.18 2.87
CA PHE A 13 -5.45 -13.82 2.63
C PHE A 13 -5.29 -12.94 3.86
N ILE A 14 -5.61 -13.45 5.05
CA ILE A 14 -5.41 -12.71 6.30
C ILE A 14 -3.93 -12.35 6.50
N ALA A 15 -3.02 -13.30 6.25
CA ALA A 15 -1.58 -13.03 6.30
C ALA A 15 -1.15 -11.96 5.28
N ASP A 16 -1.77 -11.91 4.10
CA ASP A 16 -1.51 -10.85 3.11
C ASP A 16 -2.09 -9.49 3.55
N CYS A 17 -3.24 -9.45 4.21
CA CYS A 17 -3.77 -8.23 4.84
C CYS A 17 -2.81 -7.70 5.90
N GLU A 18 -2.24 -8.56 6.75
CA GLU A 18 -1.25 -8.14 7.75
C GLU A 18 0.03 -7.56 7.12
N LYS A 19 0.49 -8.12 5.99
CA LYS A 19 1.63 -7.56 5.23
C LYS A 19 1.28 -6.20 4.64
N LEU A 20 0.08 -6.03 4.10
CA LEU A 20 -0.42 -4.74 3.61
C LEU A 20 -0.45 -3.70 4.74
N LEU A 21 -0.98 -4.05 5.91
CA LEU A 21 -1.03 -3.14 7.06
C LEU A 21 0.37 -2.68 7.49
N LYS A 22 1.34 -3.61 7.53
CA LYS A 22 2.75 -3.27 7.80
C LYS A 22 3.35 -2.35 6.74
N LEU A 23 3.00 -2.54 5.47
CA LEU A 23 3.42 -1.65 4.39
C LEU A 23 2.83 -0.24 4.57
N CYS A 24 1.53 -0.13 4.88
CA CYS A 24 0.91 1.16 5.17
C CYS A 24 1.64 1.88 6.31
N ASP A 25 1.96 1.19 7.40
CA ASP A 25 2.71 1.76 8.53
C ASP A 25 4.10 2.24 8.13
N GLN A 26 4.83 1.46 7.35
CA GLN A 26 6.15 1.87 6.86
C GLN A 26 6.10 3.17 6.05
N ILE A 27 5.06 3.37 5.23
CA ILE A 27 4.92 4.59 4.42
C ILE A 27 4.43 5.76 5.28
N ILE A 28 3.41 5.56 6.12
CA ILE A 28 2.86 6.59 7.02
C ILE A 28 3.94 7.13 7.97
N GLU A 29 4.73 6.24 8.55
CA GLU A 29 5.80 6.58 9.50
C GLU A 29 7.10 7.01 8.79
N ASN A 30 7.04 7.22 7.47
CA ASN A 30 8.13 7.69 6.62
C ASN A 30 9.40 6.81 6.68
N ARG A 31 9.26 5.53 7.03
CA ARG A 31 10.34 4.54 6.95
C ARG A 31 10.55 3.99 5.53
N LEU A 32 9.53 4.14 4.68
CA LEU A 32 9.57 3.81 3.27
C LEU A 32 9.06 5.01 2.47
N GLY A 33 9.84 5.46 1.48
CA GLY A 33 9.46 6.56 0.59
C GLY A 33 8.18 6.24 -0.18
N LEU A 34 7.43 7.28 -0.54
CA LEU A 34 6.12 7.14 -1.15
C LEU A 34 6.21 6.47 -2.53
N THR A 35 7.27 6.73 -3.28
CA THR A 35 7.51 6.12 -4.60
C THR A 35 7.68 4.59 -4.53
N ILE A 36 8.60 4.12 -3.69
CA ILE A 36 8.80 2.67 -3.44
C ILE A 36 7.54 2.06 -2.82
N GLY A 37 6.89 2.79 -1.90
CA GLY A 37 5.64 2.41 -1.28
C GLY A 37 4.54 2.15 -2.31
N SER A 38 4.31 3.08 -3.23
CA SER A 38 3.29 3.01 -4.27
C SER A 38 3.46 1.78 -5.18
N ARG A 39 4.69 1.50 -5.63
CA ARG A 39 4.97 0.29 -6.43
C ARG A 39 4.62 -1.00 -5.68
N ARG A 40 4.87 -1.05 -4.37
CA ARG A 40 4.48 -2.20 -3.53
C ARG A 40 2.96 -2.25 -3.29
N MET A 41 2.32 -1.10 -3.08
CA MET A 41 0.86 -0.99 -2.94
C MET A 41 0.15 -1.51 -4.19
N ASN A 42 0.66 -1.23 -5.39
CA ASN A 42 0.11 -1.75 -6.64
C ASN A 42 0.11 -3.28 -6.70
N GLY A 43 1.16 -3.94 -6.19
CA GLY A 43 1.17 -5.41 -6.07
C GLY A 43 0.10 -5.95 -5.12
N PHE A 44 -0.21 -5.23 -4.04
CA PHE A 44 -1.32 -5.60 -3.15
C PHE A 44 -2.70 -5.31 -3.75
N ARG A 45 -2.84 -4.26 -4.57
CA ARG A 45 -4.11 -3.90 -5.21
C ARG A 45 -4.68 -5.09 -5.99
N GLU A 46 -3.85 -5.72 -6.82
CA GLU A 46 -4.24 -6.88 -7.64
C GLU A 46 -4.60 -8.07 -6.75
N LEU A 47 -3.76 -8.34 -5.74
CA LEU A 47 -3.98 -9.43 -4.78
C LEU A 47 -5.31 -9.28 -4.02
N MET A 48 -5.63 -8.05 -3.63
CA MET A 48 -6.85 -7.70 -2.91
C MET A 48 -8.06 -7.48 -3.81
N LYS A 49 -7.88 -7.52 -5.14
CA LYS A 49 -8.91 -7.24 -6.17
C LYS A 49 -9.52 -5.85 -6.05
N GLU A 50 -8.70 -4.87 -5.72
CA GLU A 50 -9.07 -3.46 -5.54
C GLU A 50 -8.84 -2.64 -6.83
N ASP A 51 -8.79 -3.28 -7.99
CA ASP A 51 -8.43 -2.66 -9.28
C ASP A 51 -9.31 -1.47 -9.68
N LYS A 52 -10.54 -1.43 -9.16
CA LYS A 52 -11.54 -0.37 -9.42
C LYS A 52 -11.74 0.57 -8.23
N ASN A 53 -11.00 0.40 -7.15
CA ASN A 53 -11.14 1.25 -5.97
C ASN A 53 -10.33 2.53 -6.15
N GLU A 54 -11.03 3.67 -6.13
CA GLU A 54 -10.45 5.00 -6.30
C GLU A 54 -9.38 5.31 -5.24
N GLU A 55 -9.53 4.81 -4.00
CA GLU A 55 -8.54 4.96 -2.93
C GLU A 55 -7.18 4.31 -3.27
N TRP A 56 -7.18 3.34 -4.19
CA TRP A 56 -5.97 2.67 -4.65
C TRP A 56 -5.39 3.26 -5.93
N MET A 57 -6.18 4.04 -6.67
CA MET A 57 -5.77 4.59 -7.97
C MET A 57 -4.60 5.57 -7.84
N ILE A 58 -4.48 6.25 -6.70
CA ILE A 58 -3.37 7.18 -6.46
C ILE A 58 -1.99 6.51 -6.54
N PHE A 59 -1.86 5.27 -6.07
CA PHE A 59 -0.58 4.55 -6.09
C PHE A 59 -0.18 4.14 -7.51
N ILE A 60 -1.16 3.95 -8.41
CA ILE A 60 -0.91 3.72 -9.84
C ILE A 60 -0.40 5.00 -10.47
N GLY A 61 -1.04 6.14 -10.15
CA GLY A 61 -0.61 7.45 -10.64
C GLY A 61 0.84 7.73 -10.25
N ILE A 62 1.18 7.56 -8.97
CA ILE A 62 2.54 7.78 -8.47
C ILE A 62 3.54 6.82 -9.14
N ASP A 63 3.24 5.52 -9.21
CA ASP A 63 4.15 4.54 -9.82
C ASP A 63 4.34 4.80 -11.32
N SER A 64 3.29 5.18 -12.03
CA SER A 64 3.35 5.52 -13.46
C SER A 64 4.11 6.82 -13.73
N GLU A 65 4.01 7.83 -12.86
CA GLU A 65 4.75 9.08 -13.02
C GLU A 65 6.22 8.91 -12.65
N THR A 66 6.55 7.93 -11.81
CA THR A 66 7.90 7.70 -11.29
C THR A 66 8.58 6.47 -11.90
N ASP A 67 7.95 5.80 -12.87
CA ASP A 67 8.44 4.58 -13.52
C ASP A 67 9.81 4.75 -14.20
N HIS A 68 10.04 5.94 -14.74
CA HIS A 68 11.24 6.34 -15.46
C HIS A 68 12.35 6.89 -14.54
N LEU A 69 12.06 7.06 -13.24
CA LEU A 69 13.02 7.58 -12.27
C LEU A 69 13.82 6.42 -11.67
N PRO A 70 15.13 6.60 -11.44
CA PRO A 70 15.95 5.56 -10.84
C PRO A 70 15.63 5.41 -9.35
N ILE A 71 14.99 4.30 -9.00
CA ILE A 71 14.53 4.00 -7.64
C ILE A 71 15.25 2.73 -7.15
N GLY A 72 16.13 2.87 -6.17
CA GLY A 72 16.87 1.74 -5.57
C GLY A 72 18.22 1.47 -6.23
N ASP A 73 18.56 0.20 -6.48
CA ASP A 73 19.92 -0.20 -6.84
C ASP A 73 20.35 0.24 -8.25
N GLU A 74 19.39 0.48 -9.15
CA GLU A 74 19.67 1.01 -10.48
C GLU A 74 20.38 2.36 -10.46
N LYS A 75 20.24 3.14 -9.37
CA LYS A 75 20.98 4.39 -9.13
C LYS A 75 22.50 4.21 -9.28
N ASN A 76 23.02 3.02 -8.98
CA ASN A 76 24.44 2.70 -9.08
C ASN A 76 24.97 2.73 -10.52
N HIS A 77 24.08 2.62 -11.52
CA HIS A 77 24.43 2.61 -12.94
C HIS A 77 24.24 3.97 -13.62
N TRP A 78 23.71 4.96 -12.90
CA TRP A 78 23.41 6.28 -13.46
C TRP A 78 24.58 7.25 -13.30
N ASN A 79 24.67 8.21 -14.24
CA ASN A 79 25.57 9.34 -14.08
C ASN A 79 25.15 10.15 -12.83
N LYS A 80 26.12 10.45 -11.95
CA LYS A 80 25.88 11.13 -10.66
C LYS A 80 25.20 12.49 -10.77
N GLU A 81 25.51 13.28 -11.80
CA GLU A 81 24.90 14.61 -11.98
C GLU A 81 23.45 14.51 -12.45
N ILE A 82 23.15 13.54 -13.33
CA ILE A 82 21.79 13.24 -13.78
C ILE A 82 20.98 12.68 -12.61
N LEU A 83 21.57 11.77 -11.84
CA LEU A 83 20.94 11.17 -10.67
C LEU A 83 20.51 12.25 -9.67
N LYS A 84 21.38 13.20 -9.34
CA LYS A 84 21.04 14.31 -8.43
C LYS A 84 19.84 15.14 -8.91
N LYS A 85 19.72 15.37 -10.23
CA LYS A 85 18.56 16.08 -10.80
C LYS A 85 17.28 15.26 -10.67
N LYS A 86 17.36 13.95 -10.94
CA LYS A 86 16.23 13.03 -10.82
C LYS A 86 15.81 12.78 -9.37
N GLU A 87 16.74 12.83 -8.42
CA GLU A 87 16.41 12.77 -7.00
C GLU A 87 15.61 14.00 -6.54
N LYS A 88 15.93 15.20 -7.04
CA LYS A 88 15.13 16.41 -6.78
C LYS A 88 13.72 16.30 -7.35
N GLU A 89 13.60 15.79 -8.58
CA GLU A 89 12.30 15.53 -9.22
C GLU A 89 11.49 14.50 -8.41
N LEU A 90 12.14 13.46 -7.89
CA LEU A 90 11.51 12.47 -7.02
C LEU A 90 11.00 13.11 -5.71
N GLU A 91 11.79 13.96 -5.07
CA GLU A 91 11.38 14.71 -3.86
C GLU A 91 10.16 15.60 -4.14
N GLU A 92 10.15 16.31 -5.27
CA GLU A 92 9.03 17.18 -5.67
C GLU A 92 7.74 16.38 -5.90
N ILE A 93 7.83 15.21 -6.54
CA ILE A 93 6.69 14.31 -6.74
C ILE A 93 6.20 13.75 -5.39
N GLU A 94 7.10 13.29 -4.52
CA GLU A 94 6.71 12.79 -3.21
C GLU A 94 6.01 13.86 -2.38
N ASP A 95 6.53 15.08 -2.34
CA ASP A 95 5.92 16.19 -1.60
C ASP A 95 4.54 16.56 -2.16
N HIS A 96 4.39 16.54 -3.49
CA HIS A 96 3.10 16.80 -4.15
C HIS A 96 2.03 15.78 -3.75
N TYR A 97 2.37 14.49 -3.81
CA TYR A 97 1.39 13.41 -3.58
C TYR A 97 1.18 13.04 -2.11
N ARG A 98 2.13 13.36 -1.22
CA ARG A 98 2.11 12.97 0.20
C ARG A 98 0.77 13.19 0.91
N PRO A 99 0.12 14.38 0.87
CA PRO A 99 -1.13 14.57 1.60
C PRO A 99 -2.24 13.60 1.13
N TYR A 100 -2.40 13.42 -0.18
CA TYR A 100 -3.43 12.57 -0.77
C TYR A 100 -3.14 11.07 -0.56
N ALA A 101 -1.87 10.69 -0.64
CA ALA A 101 -1.44 9.32 -0.39
C ALA A 101 -1.65 8.94 1.08
N LEU A 102 -1.34 9.83 2.02
CA LEU A 102 -1.58 9.58 3.45
C LEU A 102 -3.06 9.41 3.77
N GLU A 103 -3.94 10.23 3.18
CA GLU A 103 -5.39 10.06 3.33
C GLU A 103 -5.84 8.67 2.87
N SER A 104 -5.39 8.27 1.68
CA SER A 104 -5.70 6.96 1.10
C SER A 104 -5.15 5.81 1.94
N LEU A 105 -3.90 5.91 2.41
CA LEU A 105 -3.26 4.91 3.28
C LEU A 105 -4.01 4.73 4.60
N VAL A 106 -4.49 5.82 5.21
CA VAL A 106 -5.27 5.76 6.45
C VAL A 106 -6.62 5.08 6.21
N SER A 107 -7.32 5.40 5.12
CA SER A 107 -8.58 4.74 4.78
C SER A 107 -8.39 3.24 4.55
N ILE A 108 -7.42 2.87 3.70
CA ILE A 108 -7.07 1.47 3.41
C ILE A 108 -6.68 0.75 4.69
N LYS A 109 -5.77 1.30 5.50
CA LYS A 109 -5.36 0.70 6.77
C LYS A 109 -6.56 0.45 7.68
N THR A 110 -7.45 1.44 7.82
CA THR A 110 -8.66 1.32 8.65
C THR A 110 -9.58 0.19 8.17
N LYS A 111 -9.78 0.06 6.86
CA LYS A 111 -10.59 -1.01 6.25
C LYS A 111 -10.01 -2.40 6.57
N TYR A 112 -8.72 -2.60 6.33
CA TYR A 112 -8.11 -3.91 6.49
C TYR A 112 -7.83 -4.29 7.95
N THR A 113 -7.61 -3.32 8.85
CA THR A 113 -7.56 -3.58 10.29
C THR A 113 -8.88 -4.19 10.78
N LYS A 114 -10.01 -3.58 10.41
CA LYS A 114 -11.35 -4.09 10.79
C LYS A 114 -11.58 -5.51 10.27
N LEU A 115 -11.15 -5.78 9.03
CA LEU A 115 -11.29 -7.11 8.42
C LEU A 115 -10.50 -8.18 9.19
N VAL A 116 -9.25 -7.88 9.57
CA VAL A 116 -8.39 -8.80 10.33
C VAL A 116 -8.97 -9.05 11.73
N GLU A 117 -9.41 -8.00 12.43
CA GLU A 117 -10.02 -8.10 13.76
C GLU A 117 -11.29 -8.96 13.76
N GLN A 118 -12.17 -8.75 12.77
CA GLN A 118 -13.39 -9.55 12.60
C GLN A 118 -13.08 -11.04 12.35
N SER A 119 -12.04 -11.31 11.56
CA SER A 119 -11.60 -12.68 11.25
C SER A 119 -11.01 -13.38 12.47
N ALA A 120 -10.33 -12.65 13.35
CA ALA A 120 -9.79 -13.19 14.60
C ALA A 120 -10.90 -13.54 15.62
N CYS A 121 -11.90 -12.67 15.78
CA CYS A 121 -13.04 -12.88 16.67
C CYS A 121 -13.82 -14.16 16.29
N HIS A 122 -14.11 -14.35 15.00
CA HIS A 122 -14.84 -15.51 14.49
C HIS A 122 -14.12 -16.85 14.73
N ASN A 123 -12.78 -16.88 14.64
CA ASN A 123 -12.00 -18.09 14.87
C ASN A 123 -11.93 -18.49 16.35
N ALA A 124 -12.00 -17.52 17.27
CA ALA A 124 -12.07 -17.77 18.71
C ALA A 124 -13.41 -18.43 19.10
N ASP A 125 -14.51 -18.00 18.47
CA ASP A 125 -15.84 -18.58 18.73
C ASP A 125 -15.98 -20.02 18.19
N LYS A 126 -15.37 -20.33 17.04
CA LYS A 126 -15.36 -21.69 16.46
C LYS A 126 -14.53 -22.71 17.23
N SER A 127 -13.54 -22.29 18.02
CA SER A 127 -12.65 -23.18 18.78
C SER A 127 -13.17 -23.49 20.19
N ALA A 128 -14.26 -22.84 20.60
CA ALA A 128 -14.92 -23.04 21.89
C ALA A 128 -16.22 -23.89 21.83
N SER A 129 -16.59 -24.39 20.63
CA SER A 129 -17.76 -25.27 20.40
C SER A 129 -17.31 -26.67 20.00
#